data_AF-A0A7W8JZR8-F1
#
_entry.id   AF-A0A7W8JZR8-F1
#
_cell.length_a   1.000
_cell.length_b   1.000
_cell.length_c   1.000
_cell.angle_alpha   90.00
_cell.angle_beta   90.00
_cell.angle_gamma   90.00
#
_symmetry.space_group_name_H-M   'P 1'
#
loop_
_entity.id
_entity.type
_entity.pdbx_description
1 polymer ?
#
loop_
_entity_poly.entity_id
_entity_poly.type
_entity_poly.pdbx_seq_one_letter_code
_entity_poly.pdbx_strand_id
1 'polypeptide(L)'
;GRPDASYSGGGIMMGDGCGSGYTEATNNTVLETSNYGIAVAGGHHQSVKGNTILALGKLSDGTLLDADSDAGFYLRNYCSTPNDTSTVVAEGNTVGWTVPSSSNPNSRWDWSVNAGAERNNTRVQDQKRAVDPQLLAQAITAWEGRARAAGMVTGPR
;
A
#
# COMPACT_ATOMS: atom_id res chain seq x y z
N GLY A 1 -8.05 14.33 11.17
CA GLY A 1 -8.63 14.97 9.98
C GLY A 1 -8.86 13.90 8.95
N ARG A 2 -10.01 13.90 8.28
CA ARG A 2 -10.29 12.96 7.19
C ARG A 2 -9.71 13.52 5.88
N PRO A 3 -9.20 12.69 4.96
CA PRO A 3 -8.72 13.17 3.67
C PRO A 3 -9.88 13.80 2.88
N ASP A 4 -9.62 14.92 2.19
CA ASP A 4 -10.54 15.53 1.21
C ASP A 4 -10.18 15.04 -0.21
N ALA A 5 -11.16 15.07 -1.12
CA ALA A 5 -11.09 14.53 -2.49
C ALA A 5 -9.99 15.14 -3.40
N SER A 6 -9.27 16.17 -2.97
CA SER A 6 -8.11 16.75 -3.66
C SER A 6 -6.75 16.23 -3.18
N TYR A 7 -6.72 15.27 -2.24
CA TYR A 7 -5.48 14.71 -1.69
C TYR A 7 -5.10 13.36 -2.29
N SER A 8 -4.05 13.35 -3.11
CA SER A 8 -3.25 12.15 -3.34
C SER A 8 -2.29 11.95 -2.15
N GLY A 9 -2.31 10.77 -1.55
CA GLY A 9 -1.55 10.43 -0.37
C GLY A 9 -1.08 8.98 -0.45
N GLY A 10 0.23 8.80 -0.56
CA GLY A 10 0.86 7.49 -0.49
C GLY A 10 1.20 7.09 0.95
N GLY A 11 1.45 5.80 1.16
CA GLY A 11 2.05 5.32 2.40
C GLY A 11 3.56 5.54 2.39
N ILE A 12 4.32 4.59 1.84
CA ILE A 12 5.78 4.63 1.82
C ILE A 12 6.27 4.68 0.37
N MET A 13 6.97 5.75 0.00
CA MET A 13 7.71 5.85 -1.26
C MET A 13 9.15 5.42 -1.03
N MET A 14 9.55 4.32 -1.66
CA MET A 14 10.88 3.72 -1.52
C MET A 14 11.91 4.36 -2.45
N GLY A 15 11.47 4.82 -3.61
CA GLY A 15 12.31 5.44 -4.64
C GLY A 15 11.47 5.94 -5.81
N ASP A 16 11.64 7.22 -6.14
CA ASP A 16 10.89 7.96 -7.18
C ASP A 16 11.82 8.56 -8.25
N GLY A 17 13.11 8.25 -8.17
CA GLY A 17 14.14 8.72 -9.11
C GLY A 17 15.00 7.58 -9.63
N CYS A 18 15.63 7.79 -10.79
CA CYS A 18 16.32 6.73 -11.55
C CYS A 18 17.54 6.11 -10.84
N GLY A 19 18.15 6.86 -9.92
CA GLY A 19 19.25 6.38 -9.07
C GLY A 19 18.83 6.06 -7.64
N SER A 20 17.53 5.99 -7.35
CA SER A 20 17.05 5.63 -6.01
C SER A 20 17.45 4.19 -5.70
N GLY A 21 17.73 3.88 -4.45
CA GLY A 21 18.06 2.51 -4.11
C GLY A 21 18.54 2.32 -2.69
N TYR A 22 18.83 1.07 -2.36
CA TYR A 22 19.32 0.65 -1.04
C TYR A 22 18.36 1.05 0.09
N THR A 23 17.05 0.91 -0.16
CA THR A 23 15.98 1.16 0.81
C THR A 23 15.21 -0.10 1.13
N GLU A 24 14.84 -0.26 2.40
CA GLU A 24 14.04 -1.39 2.86
C GLU A 24 12.81 -0.91 3.66
N ALA A 25 11.64 -1.41 3.28
CA ALA A 25 10.41 -1.29 4.06
C ALA A 25 10.08 -2.69 4.58
N THR A 26 10.36 -2.91 5.86
CA THR A 26 10.23 -4.22 6.50
C THR A 26 9.26 -4.18 7.68
N ASN A 27 8.31 -5.11 7.72
CA ASN A 27 7.37 -5.30 8.83
C ASN A 27 6.54 -4.06 9.21
N ASN A 28 6.22 -3.21 8.22
CA ASN A 28 5.36 -2.05 8.43
C ASN A 28 3.87 -2.44 8.39
N THR A 29 3.03 -1.59 8.98
CA THR A 29 1.57 -1.63 8.83
C THR A 29 1.13 -0.33 8.15
N VAL A 30 0.61 -0.43 6.92
CA VAL A 30 0.13 0.71 6.13
C VAL A 30 -1.38 0.56 5.94
N LEU A 31 -2.15 1.53 6.43
CA LEU A 31 -3.62 1.46 6.48
C LEU A 31 -4.21 2.73 5.87
N GLU A 32 -5.23 2.59 5.03
CA GLU A 32 -6.10 3.68 4.53
C GLU A 32 -5.34 4.89 3.94
N THR A 33 -4.49 4.64 2.94
CA THR A 33 -3.92 5.70 2.08
C THR A 33 -4.71 5.79 0.76
N SER A 34 -4.57 6.89 0.02
CA SER A 34 -5.42 7.18 -1.14
C SER A 34 -4.82 6.83 -2.51
N ASN A 35 -3.50 6.75 -2.63
CA ASN A 35 -2.83 6.49 -3.91
C ASN A 35 -2.16 5.10 -3.95
N TYR A 36 -1.24 4.84 -3.02
CA TYR A 36 -0.54 3.56 -2.90
C TYR A 36 -0.21 3.25 -1.45
N GLY A 37 -0.07 1.96 -1.11
CA GLY A 37 0.44 1.55 0.20
C GLY A 37 1.97 1.69 0.26
N ILE A 38 2.69 0.90 -0.54
CA ILE A 38 4.16 0.97 -0.65
C ILE A 38 4.59 0.99 -2.12
N ALA A 39 5.43 1.94 -2.51
CA ALA A 39 5.77 2.23 -3.89
C ALA A 39 7.26 2.17 -4.16
N VAL A 40 7.66 1.48 -5.24
CA VAL A 40 8.93 1.69 -5.94
C VAL A 40 8.59 2.18 -7.34
N ALA A 41 8.89 3.44 -7.65
CA ALA A 41 8.60 4.09 -8.92
C ALA A 41 9.84 4.16 -9.85
N GLY A 42 11.02 3.85 -9.31
CA GLY A 42 12.26 3.64 -10.04
C GLY A 42 13.41 3.39 -9.07
N GLY A 43 14.52 2.84 -9.57
CA GLY A 43 15.70 2.57 -8.77
C GLY A 43 16.18 1.11 -8.81
N HIS A 44 17.01 0.75 -7.84
CA HIS A 44 17.63 -0.57 -7.69
C HIS A 44 17.90 -0.94 -6.23
N HIS A 45 18.05 -2.23 -5.90
CA HIS A 45 18.39 -2.70 -4.55
C HIS A 45 17.39 -2.25 -3.47
N GLN A 46 16.11 -2.53 -3.69
CA GLN A 46 15.03 -2.12 -2.79
C GLN A 46 14.21 -3.33 -2.36
N SER A 47 13.82 -3.36 -1.08
CA SER A 47 13.11 -4.48 -0.48
C SER A 47 11.81 -4.02 0.18
N VAL A 48 10.69 -4.65 -0.21
CA VAL A 48 9.38 -4.49 0.43
C VAL A 48 9.03 -5.83 1.08
N LYS A 49 9.28 -5.98 2.39
CA LYS A 49 9.25 -7.29 3.06
C LYS A 49 8.33 -7.37 4.26
N GLY A 50 7.47 -8.40 4.30
CA GLY A 50 6.69 -8.72 5.51
C GLY A 50 5.72 -7.62 5.95
N ASN A 51 5.35 -6.70 5.07
CA ASN A 51 4.45 -5.60 5.41
C ASN A 51 2.99 -6.05 5.39
N THR A 52 2.16 -5.42 6.22
CA THR A 52 0.70 -5.52 6.15
C THR A 52 0.14 -4.24 5.54
N ILE A 53 -0.59 -4.36 4.43
CA ILE A 53 -1.10 -3.22 3.67
C ILE A 53 -2.60 -3.41 3.44
N LEU A 54 -3.43 -2.48 3.95
CA LEU A 54 -4.88 -2.57 3.86
C LEU A 54 -5.52 -1.23 3.47
N ALA A 55 -6.41 -1.25 2.47
CA ALA A 55 -7.31 -0.13 2.20
C ALA A 55 -8.67 -0.55 1.61
N LEU A 56 -9.69 0.25 1.92
CA LEU A 56 -11.06 0.15 1.40
C LEU A 56 -11.29 0.98 0.14
N GLY A 57 -10.39 1.92 -0.17
CA GLY A 57 -10.56 2.82 -1.32
C GLY A 57 -11.74 3.79 -1.13
N LYS A 58 -12.11 4.13 0.11
CA LYS A 58 -13.24 5.01 0.44
C LYS A 58 -12.92 5.87 1.65
N LEU A 59 -13.48 7.09 1.68
CA LEU A 59 -13.54 7.90 2.88
C LEU A 59 -14.52 7.29 3.89
N SER A 60 -14.42 7.73 5.13
CA SER A 60 -15.27 7.27 6.24
C SER A 60 -16.77 7.55 6.06
N ASP A 61 -17.14 8.47 5.16
CA ASP A 61 -18.54 8.74 4.80
C ASP A 61 -19.03 7.88 3.62
N GLY A 62 -18.17 6.98 3.11
CA GLY A 62 -18.46 6.09 1.99
C GLY A 62 -18.10 6.66 0.62
N THR A 63 -17.69 7.93 0.53
CA THR A 63 -17.20 8.54 -0.72
C THR A 63 -16.04 7.73 -1.26
N LEU A 64 -16.05 7.39 -2.55
CA LEU A 64 -14.95 6.67 -3.17
C LEU A 64 -13.70 7.56 -3.18
N LEU A 65 -12.55 6.99 -2.83
CA LEU A 65 -11.27 7.66 -3.05
C LEU A 65 -11.03 7.79 -4.56
N ASP A 66 -10.19 8.76 -4.94
CA ASP A 66 -9.97 9.19 -6.32
C ASP A 66 -9.79 8.02 -7.31
N ALA A 67 -10.22 8.24 -8.55
CA ALA A 67 -10.24 7.24 -9.61
C ALA A 67 -8.82 6.72 -9.97
N ASP A 68 -7.78 7.50 -9.65
CA ASP A 68 -6.38 7.15 -9.87
C ASP A 68 -5.75 6.40 -8.68
N SER A 69 -6.56 5.62 -7.95
CA SER A 69 -6.04 4.68 -6.96
C SER A 69 -5.12 3.67 -7.64
N ASP A 70 -3.85 3.66 -7.22
CA ASP A 70 -2.83 2.77 -7.72
C ASP A 70 -2.94 1.41 -6.99
N ALA A 71 -1.87 0.89 -6.41
CA ALA A 71 -1.84 -0.44 -5.83
C ALA A 71 -1.50 -0.46 -4.33
N GLY A 72 -1.88 -1.55 -3.66
CA GLY A 72 -1.42 -1.81 -2.29
C GLY A 72 0.10 -1.78 -2.20
N PHE A 73 0.79 -2.49 -3.09
CA PHE A 73 2.16 -2.13 -3.43
C PHE A 73 2.42 -2.14 -4.93
N TYR A 74 3.41 -1.38 -5.38
CA TYR A 74 3.90 -1.52 -6.74
C TYR A 74 5.41 -1.50 -6.85
N LEU A 75 5.92 -2.26 -7.81
CA LEU A 75 7.30 -2.25 -8.27
C LEU A 75 7.29 -1.86 -9.74
N ARG A 76 7.56 -0.58 -10.01
CA ARG A 76 7.54 0.04 -11.33
C ARG A 76 8.83 0.81 -11.58
N ASN A 77 9.06 1.12 -12.85
CA ASN A 77 10.22 1.90 -13.28
C ASN A 77 9.81 2.91 -14.34
N TYR A 78 9.69 4.17 -13.95
CA TYR A 78 9.36 5.28 -14.86
C TYR A 78 10.61 5.86 -15.56
N CYS A 79 11.81 5.33 -15.29
CA CYS A 79 13.09 5.87 -15.74
C CYS A 79 13.65 5.28 -17.04
N SER A 80 12.84 4.57 -17.83
CA SER A 80 13.18 4.17 -19.22
C SER A 80 14.59 3.54 -19.38
N THR A 81 14.91 2.51 -18.60
CA THR A 81 16.16 1.72 -18.69
C THR A 81 15.88 0.30 -18.18
N PRO A 82 16.64 -0.75 -18.59
CA PRO A 82 16.20 -2.13 -18.39
C PRO A 82 15.95 -2.44 -16.92
N ASN A 83 14.78 -3.02 -16.64
CA ASN A 83 14.34 -3.36 -15.29
C ASN A 83 15.25 -4.44 -14.71
N ASP A 84 16.12 -4.07 -13.78
CA ASP A 84 16.81 -5.06 -12.96
C ASP A 84 15.84 -5.67 -11.95
N THR A 85 15.10 -6.67 -12.43
CA THR A 85 14.14 -7.44 -11.63
C THR A 85 14.80 -8.26 -10.52
N SER A 86 16.14 -8.34 -10.48
CA SER A 86 16.86 -9.10 -9.46
C SER A 86 17.08 -8.30 -8.16
N THR A 87 17.10 -6.97 -8.23
CA THR A 87 17.47 -6.13 -7.09
C THR A 87 16.28 -5.40 -6.45
N VAL A 88 15.13 -5.33 -7.12
CA VAL A 88 13.89 -4.79 -6.55
C VAL A 88 12.93 -5.93 -6.25
N VAL A 89 12.69 -6.20 -4.96
CA VAL A 89 11.94 -7.38 -4.51
C VAL A 89 10.84 -7.02 -3.52
N ALA A 90 9.63 -7.54 -3.74
CA ALA A 90 8.54 -7.54 -2.77
C ALA A 90 8.27 -8.97 -2.29
N GLU A 91 8.50 -9.25 -1.01
CA GLU A 91 8.38 -10.61 -0.48
C GLU A 91 7.60 -10.72 0.83
N GLY A 92 6.71 -11.72 0.91
CA GLY A 92 6.06 -12.08 2.16
C GLY A 92 5.09 -11.03 2.71
N ASN A 93 4.63 -10.09 1.87
CA ASN A 93 3.68 -9.07 2.28
C ASN A 93 2.26 -9.63 2.34
N THR A 94 1.45 -9.09 3.24
CA THR A 94 0.02 -9.38 3.34
C THR A 94 -0.76 -8.15 2.88
N VAL A 95 -1.55 -8.29 1.81
CA VAL A 95 -2.10 -7.12 1.11
C VAL A 95 -3.59 -7.28 0.83
N GLY A 96 -4.34 -6.23 1.14
CA GLY A 96 -5.68 -6.04 0.63
C GLY A 96 -5.92 -4.60 0.19
N TRP A 97 -6.22 -4.40 -1.08
CA TRP A 97 -6.38 -3.07 -1.66
C TRP A 97 -7.62 -3.03 -2.53
N THR A 98 -8.70 -2.43 -2.01
CA THR A 98 -9.94 -2.25 -2.76
C THR A 98 -9.83 -0.97 -3.58
N VAL A 99 -10.20 -1.04 -4.86
CA VAL A 99 -10.29 0.12 -5.78
C VAL A 99 -11.72 0.22 -6.31
N PRO A 100 -12.69 0.50 -5.44
CA PRO A 100 -14.10 0.40 -5.77
C PRO A 100 -14.48 1.42 -6.85
N SER A 101 -15.33 1.01 -7.78
CA SER A 101 -15.98 1.92 -8.73
C SER A 101 -17.49 1.85 -8.61
N SER A 102 -18.19 2.79 -9.23
CA SER A 102 -19.66 2.76 -9.31
C SER A 102 -20.20 1.50 -9.98
N SER A 103 -19.44 0.90 -10.90
CA SER A 103 -19.81 -0.34 -11.61
C SER A 103 -19.30 -1.62 -10.94
N ASN A 104 -18.27 -1.53 -10.10
CA ASN A 104 -17.71 -2.68 -9.39
C ASN A 104 -17.22 -2.29 -7.98
N PRO A 105 -18.07 -2.42 -6.95
CA PRO A 105 -17.69 -2.11 -5.57
C PRO A 105 -16.69 -3.11 -4.97
N ASN A 106 -16.47 -4.26 -5.64
CA ASN A 106 -15.55 -5.32 -5.20
C ASN A 106 -14.22 -5.31 -5.95
N SER A 107 -13.97 -4.32 -6.81
CA SER A 107 -12.73 -4.25 -7.57
C SER A 107 -11.51 -4.13 -6.64
N ARG A 108 -10.41 -4.76 -7.03
CA ARG A 108 -9.18 -4.80 -6.24
C ARG A 108 -7.95 -4.58 -7.09
N TRP A 109 -6.93 -4.00 -6.46
CA TRP A 109 -5.61 -3.79 -7.05
C TRP A 109 -4.51 -3.99 -6.00
N ASP A 110 -4.44 -5.21 -5.44
CA ASP A 110 -3.54 -5.48 -4.30
C ASP A 110 -2.07 -5.20 -4.64
N TRP A 111 -1.60 -5.55 -5.84
CA TRP A 111 -0.26 -5.17 -6.28
C TRP A 111 -0.07 -5.10 -7.79
N SER A 112 0.91 -4.30 -8.22
CA SER A 112 1.30 -4.08 -9.61
C SER A 112 2.81 -4.18 -9.77
N VAL A 113 3.29 -5.19 -10.49
CA VAL A 113 4.74 -5.48 -10.61
C VAL A 113 5.10 -5.57 -12.08
N ASN A 114 5.86 -4.58 -12.58
CA ASN A 114 6.41 -4.60 -13.94
C ASN A 114 7.92 -4.33 -13.97
N ALA A 115 8.51 -3.90 -12.84
CA ALA A 115 9.94 -3.62 -12.69
C ALA A 115 10.48 -4.13 -11.34
N GLY A 116 10.46 -5.44 -11.16
CA GLY A 116 10.90 -6.10 -9.94
C GLY A 116 10.46 -7.56 -9.92
N ALA A 117 10.71 -8.23 -8.80
CA ALA A 117 10.18 -9.56 -8.52
C ALA A 117 9.27 -9.54 -7.30
N GLU A 118 8.20 -10.32 -7.34
CA GLU A 118 7.33 -10.55 -6.19
C GLU A 118 7.32 -12.04 -5.84
N ARG A 119 7.33 -12.34 -4.54
CA ARG A 119 7.42 -13.72 -4.04
C ARG A 119 6.62 -13.88 -2.76
N ASN A 120 5.89 -14.97 -2.62
CA ASN A 120 5.24 -15.38 -1.36
C ASN A 120 4.32 -14.30 -0.75
N ASN A 121 3.78 -13.38 -1.57
CA ASN A 121 2.83 -12.37 -1.09
C ASN A 121 1.44 -12.99 -0.92
N THR A 122 0.76 -12.62 0.15
CA THR A 122 -0.56 -13.13 0.50
C THR A 122 -1.61 -12.06 0.27
N ARG A 123 -2.69 -12.42 -0.43
CA ARG A 123 -3.88 -11.57 -0.52
C ARG A 123 -4.77 -11.80 0.68
N VAL A 124 -5.25 -10.70 1.22
CA VAL A 124 -6.27 -10.71 2.24
C VAL A 124 -7.60 -11.01 1.60
N GLN A 125 -8.22 -12.12 2.01
CA GLN A 125 -9.49 -12.62 1.48
C GLN A 125 -9.42 -13.03 -0.02
N ASP A 126 -10.53 -13.59 -0.52
CA ASP A 126 -10.69 -13.90 -1.95
C ASP A 126 -10.58 -12.61 -2.80
N GLN A 127 -9.85 -12.66 -3.92
CA GLN A 127 -9.71 -11.57 -4.88
C GLN A 127 -11.05 -11.05 -5.42
N LYS A 128 -12.11 -11.87 -5.41
CA LYS A 128 -13.46 -11.47 -5.88
C LYS A 128 -14.29 -10.74 -4.81
N ARG A 129 -13.68 -10.35 -3.69
CA ARG A 129 -14.34 -9.66 -2.59
C ARG A 129 -13.59 -8.39 -2.21
N ALA A 130 -14.33 -7.30 -2.00
CA ALA A 130 -13.78 -6.12 -1.34
C ALA A 130 -13.13 -6.50 0.00
N VAL A 131 -12.13 -5.72 0.41
CA VAL A 131 -11.55 -5.83 1.76
C VAL A 131 -12.64 -5.59 2.79
N ASP A 132 -12.74 -6.46 3.79
CA ASP A 132 -13.73 -6.34 4.86
C ASP A 132 -13.41 -5.14 5.76
N PRO A 133 -14.34 -4.16 5.90
CA PRO A 133 -14.16 -3.03 6.81
C PRO A 133 -13.89 -3.45 8.27
N GLN A 134 -14.40 -4.60 8.72
CA GLN A 134 -14.12 -5.11 10.07
C GLN A 134 -12.66 -5.52 10.23
N LEU A 135 -12.07 -6.13 9.19
CA LEU A 135 -10.66 -6.51 9.21
C LEU A 135 -9.76 -5.27 9.28
N LEU A 136 -10.09 -4.23 8.51
CA LEU A 136 -9.37 -2.96 8.60
C LEU A 136 -9.52 -2.34 10.00
N ALA A 137 -10.73 -2.28 10.55
CA ALA A 137 -10.97 -1.72 11.88
C ALA A 137 -10.17 -2.47 12.97
N GLN A 138 -10.05 -3.79 12.86
CA GLN A 138 -9.20 -4.61 13.72
C GLN A 138 -7.71 -4.26 13.54
N ALA A 139 -7.25 -4.09 12.29
CA ALA A 139 -5.87 -3.70 11.99
C ALA A 139 -5.52 -2.32 12.56
N ILE A 140 -6.42 -1.34 12.43
CA ILE A 140 -6.28 0.00 13.04
C ILE A 140 -6.18 -0.11 14.56
N THR A 141 -7.12 -0.84 15.18
CA THR A 141 -7.14 -1.03 16.64
C THR A 141 -5.85 -1.69 17.14
N ALA A 142 -5.36 -2.71 16.42
CA ALA A 142 -4.11 -3.38 16.76
C ALA A 142 -2.89 -2.46 16.61
N TRP A 143 -2.85 -1.64 15.55
CA TRP A 143 -1.78 -0.67 15.36
C TRP A 143 -1.77 0.40 16.45
N GLU A 144 -2.91 1.01 16.75
CA GLU A 144 -3.03 2.01 17.81
C GLU A 144 -2.68 1.42 19.18
N GLY A 145 -3.07 0.17 19.44
CA GLY A 145 -2.69 -0.56 20.65
C GLY A 145 -1.17 -0.66 20.81
N ARG A 146 -0.45 -1.01 19.73
CA ARG A 146 1.02 -1.05 19.73
C ARG A 146 1.63 0.33 19.93
N ALA A 147 1.10 1.36 19.25
CA ALA A 147 1.57 2.73 19.39
C ALA A 147 1.43 3.24 20.84
N ARG A 148 0.27 3.03 21.47
CA ARG A 148 0.03 3.37 22.88
C ARG A 148 0.96 2.61 23.83
N ALA A 149 1.14 1.31 23.62
CA ALA A 149 2.05 0.50 24.43
C ALA A 149 3.52 0.97 24.31
N ALA A 150 3.90 1.52 23.17
CA ALA A 150 5.21 2.13 22.94
C ALA A 150 5.32 3.59 23.46
N GLY A 151 4.28 4.12 24.11
CA GLY A 151 4.28 5.50 24.62
C GLY A 151 4.12 6.57 23.52
N MET A 152 3.69 6.19 22.32
CA MET A 152 3.43 7.14 21.24
C MET A 152 2.10 7.86 21.48
N VAL A 153 2.10 9.18 21.28
CA VAL A 153 0.88 10.00 21.27
C VAL A 153 0.51 10.28 19.82
N THR A 154 -0.68 9.84 19.42
CA THR A 154 -1.26 10.08 18.10
C THR A 154 -2.27 11.24 18.15
N GLY A 155 -2.06 12.30 17.37
CA GLY A 155 -2.91 13.49 17.35
C GLY A 155 -2.20 14.76 17.88
N PRO A 156 -2.86 15.92 17.89
CA PRO A 156 -2.30 17.14 18.48
C PRO A 156 -1.96 16.91 19.95
N ARG A 157 -0.83 17.46 20.39
CA ARG A 157 -0.51 17.60 21.82
C ARG A 157 -1.24 18.78 22.42
#